data_AF-A0A927W7I2-F1
#
_entry.id   AF-A0A927W7I2-F1
#
_cell.length_a   1.000
_cell.length_b   1.000
_cell.length_c   1.000
_cell.angle_alpha   90.00
_cell.angle_beta   90.00
_cell.angle_gamma   90.00
#
_symmetry.space_group_name_H-M   'P 1'
#
loop_
_entity.id
_entity.type
_entity.pdbx_description
1 polymer ?
#
loop_
_entity_poly.entity_id
_entity_poly.type
_entity_poly.pdbx_seq_one_letter_code
_entity_poly.pdbx_strand_id
1 'polypeptide(L)'
;MKKVNALIKYEMINLRRGILIWSIIALYIFGYQQVISNMFSNGNSFLSLQGLTGNSWLPLNFIMIPLLLLNMKIGESENDIFKTLDITPAKIFLSKIITSFIVGLIIFIANFIIMVVISLLCKASMAYFITLLKGHVVNTVMFLITTSALGLFAGQVISKHLGNVVTFILLLILFVFLCNFYKTSNLIFPLISIKSFASSIDVIIYDKIYLYHNLFWILIIFISYIFIYYGIKKQEKTLRAYILPISLSIIVVIACTYMGIIINTMKPDYYDIASRADIEYSNYNSDDATFFCNDNVGFTIVKYNMNINIDNILENTCNMNISVNNDKVSSLELGLYRELNISELLIDGKSVDFSRTNNSFKVILEREYTKGEIINMKVVYNGMINTKWLQGRGLFYARNNGIFLGDVFEWYPKLNDSNEKDYTIKIKYNSNNKIYSNMEESISGNEYIFQGRDREIFLISSPLIKERIYQDYLIIGNEELVNNDKMCNTIIDIMGNNTDNQRSITKLVFAPFIPGESKMDKDYIKAYLYAIY
;
A
#
# COMPACT_ATOMS: atom_id res chain seq x y z
N MET A 1 -11.65 39.56 -16.28
CA MET A 1 -11.61 38.32 -17.07
C MET A 1 -11.18 38.50 -18.53
N LYS A 2 -11.75 39.44 -19.33
CA LYS A 2 -11.35 39.62 -20.75
C LYS A 2 -9.83 39.72 -20.99
N LYS A 3 -9.11 40.56 -20.23
CA LYS A 3 -7.64 40.68 -20.33
C LYS A 3 -6.92 39.36 -19.98
N VAL A 4 -7.34 38.67 -18.91
CA VAL A 4 -6.76 37.37 -18.50
C VAL A 4 -6.97 36.28 -19.57
N ASN A 5 -8.16 36.22 -20.18
CA ASN A 5 -8.46 35.25 -21.24
C ASN A 5 -7.63 35.48 -22.50
N ALA A 6 -7.38 36.74 -22.87
CA ALA A 6 -6.51 37.07 -24.00
C ALA A 6 -5.06 36.61 -23.75
N LEU A 7 -4.57 36.76 -22.52
CA LEU A 7 -3.24 36.31 -22.12
C LEU A 7 -3.12 34.79 -22.15
N ILE A 8 -4.10 34.08 -21.62
CA ILE A 8 -4.16 32.61 -21.69
C ILE A 8 -4.15 32.15 -23.16
N LYS A 9 -4.97 32.78 -24.02
CA LYS A 9 -5.02 32.42 -25.44
C LYS A 9 -3.68 32.63 -26.14
N TYR A 10 -2.99 33.72 -25.84
CA TYR A 10 -1.67 34.02 -26.39
C TYR A 10 -0.63 32.97 -25.96
N GLU A 11 -0.54 32.68 -24.66
CA GLU A 11 0.37 31.66 -24.13
C GLU A 11 0.10 30.29 -24.76
N MET A 12 -1.16 29.88 -24.84
CA MET A 12 -1.54 28.59 -25.44
C MET A 12 -1.15 28.48 -26.92
N ILE A 13 -1.23 29.57 -27.70
CA ILE A 13 -0.79 29.59 -29.11
C ILE A 13 0.73 29.40 -29.20
N ASN A 14 1.48 30.07 -28.33
CA ASN A 14 2.95 29.95 -28.30
C ASN A 14 3.39 28.55 -27.86
N LEU A 15 2.74 27.98 -26.84
CA LEU A 15 3.02 26.64 -26.38
C LEU A 15 2.71 25.58 -27.46
N ARG A 16 1.57 25.72 -28.18
CA ARG A 16 1.17 24.80 -29.26
C ARG A 16 2.21 24.67 -30.37
N ARG A 17 2.97 25.73 -30.64
CA ARG A 17 4.02 25.74 -31.67
C ARG A 17 5.35 25.17 -31.17
N GLY A 18 5.47 24.89 -29.88
CA GLY A 18 6.71 24.41 -29.26
C GLY A 18 6.90 22.90 -29.36
N ILE A 19 8.16 22.48 -29.57
CA ILE A 19 8.59 21.07 -29.61
C ILE A 19 8.26 20.32 -28.31
N LEU A 20 8.25 21.01 -27.16
CA LEU A 20 8.01 20.42 -25.84
C LEU A 20 6.66 19.71 -25.71
N ILE A 21 5.60 20.19 -26.37
CA ILE A 21 4.29 19.52 -26.32
C ILE A 21 4.35 18.17 -27.02
N TRP A 22 5.02 18.10 -28.17
CA TRP A 22 5.21 16.83 -28.89
C TRP A 22 6.08 15.86 -28.09
N SER A 23 7.10 16.35 -27.39
CA SER A 23 7.90 15.54 -26.46
C SER A 23 7.05 14.99 -25.31
N ILE A 24 6.16 15.80 -24.72
CA ILE A 24 5.20 15.33 -23.69
C ILE A 24 4.33 14.21 -24.26
N ILE A 25 3.71 14.41 -25.42
CA ILE A 25 2.82 13.41 -26.02
C ILE A 25 3.57 12.09 -26.29
N ALA A 26 4.73 12.16 -26.93
CA ALA A 26 5.52 10.97 -27.26
C ALA A 26 5.97 10.20 -26.00
N LEU A 27 6.48 10.90 -25.00
CA LEU A 27 6.94 10.31 -23.74
C LEU A 27 5.78 9.76 -22.91
N TYR A 28 4.62 10.40 -22.95
CA TYR A 28 3.43 9.92 -22.26
C TYR A 28 2.90 8.62 -22.87
N ILE A 29 2.78 8.57 -24.20
CA ILE A 29 2.37 7.38 -24.94
C ILE A 29 3.37 6.24 -24.69
N PHE A 30 4.68 6.53 -24.78
CA PHE A 30 5.71 5.56 -24.48
C PHE A 30 5.60 5.04 -23.04
N GLY A 31 5.36 5.92 -22.07
CA GLY A 31 5.14 5.53 -20.69
C GLY A 31 3.98 4.55 -20.51
N TYR A 32 2.82 4.81 -21.12
CA TYR A 32 1.70 3.87 -21.09
C TYR A 32 1.97 2.58 -21.84
N GLN A 33 2.67 2.65 -22.97
CA GLN A 33 3.08 1.46 -23.70
C GLN A 33 3.94 0.56 -22.81
N GLN A 34 4.88 1.13 -22.03
CA GLN A 34 5.69 0.36 -21.08
C GLN A 34 4.84 -0.24 -19.95
N VAL A 35 3.90 0.53 -19.39
CA VAL A 35 2.98 0.05 -18.34
C VAL A 35 2.14 -1.13 -18.86
N ILE A 36 1.54 -0.98 -20.03
CA ILE A 36 0.72 -2.01 -20.67
C ILE A 36 1.58 -3.23 -21.03
N SER A 37 2.77 -3.03 -21.61
CA SER A 37 3.69 -4.12 -21.95
C SER A 37 4.12 -4.93 -20.73
N ASN A 38 4.31 -4.28 -19.58
CA ASN A 38 4.68 -4.97 -18.33
C ASN A 38 3.55 -5.87 -17.82
N MET A 39 2.29 -5.51 -18.08
CA MET A 39 1.13 -6.36 -17.75
C MET A 39 1.01 -7.59 -18.66
N PHE A 40 1.73 -7.63 -19.78
CA PHE A 40 1.72 -8.74 -20.74
C PHE A 40 2.91 -9.70 -20.59
N SER A 41 3.73 -9.58 -19.54
CA SER A 41 4.88 -10.47 -19.32
C SER A 41 4.46 -11.86 -18.77
N ASN A 42 5.21 -12.90 -19.13
CA ASN A 42 4.99 -14.33 -18.78
C ASN A 42 3.87 -15.09 -19.53
N GLY A 43 3.61 -14.75 -20.80
CA GLY A 43 2.86 -15.62 -21.72
C GLY A 43 1.33 -15.62 -21.55
N ASN A 44 0.80 -14.86 -20.58
CA ASN A 44 -0.64 -14.70 -20.39
C ASN A 44 -1.06 -13.23 -20.58
N SER A 45 -2.08 -13.02 -21.41
CA SER A 45 -2.68 -11.71 -21.64
C SER A 45 -3.59 -11.31 -20.47
N PHE A 46 -3.06 -10.57 -19.49
CA PHE A 46 -3.86 -10.06 -18.39
C PHE A 46 -3.76 -8.53 -18.31
N LEU A 47 -4.67 -7.85 -19.02
CA LEU A 47 -4.87 -6.41 -18.83
C LEU A 47 -5.50 -6.19 -17.46
N SER A 48 -4.92 -5.27 -16.67
CA SER A 48 -5.35 -5.01 -15.29
C SER A 48 -5.49 -3.52 -15.02
N LEU A 49 -6.66 -3.07 -14.55
CA LEU A 49 -6.91 -1.70 -14.10
C LEU A 49 -6.15 -1.40 -12.80
N GLN A 50 -6.04 -2.41 -11.93
CA GLN A 50 -5.20 -2.35 -10.74
C GLN A 50 -3.71 -2.23 -11.10
N GLY A 51 -3.22 -3.05 -12.03
CA GLY A 51 -1.86 -2.97 -12.56
C GLY A 51 -1.56 -1.62 -13.23
N LEU A 52 -2.54 -1.05 -13.92
CA LEU A 52 -2.47 0.31 -14.48
C LEU A 52 -2.35 1.35 -13.37
N THR A 53 -3.23 1.29 -12.37
CA THR A 53 -3.23 2.21 -11.23
C THR A 53 -1.91 2.14 -10.49
N GLY A 54 -1.37 0.94 -10.34
CA GLY A 54 -0.12 0.69 -9.66
C GLY A 54 1.13 1.18 -10.36
N ASN A 55 1.14 1.11 -11.69
CA ASN A 55 2.25 1.58 -12.50
C ASN A 55 1.98 2.95 -13.15
N SER A 56 0.88 3.61 -12.81
CA SER A 56 0.46 4.90 -13.39
C SER A 56 1.46 6.03 -13.17
N TRP A 57 2.37 5.85 -12.22
CA TRP A 57 3.48 6.75 -11.98
C TRP A 57 4.49 6.82 -13.11
N LEU A 58 4.68 5.74 -13.87
CA LEU A 58 5.71 5.66 -14.91
C LEU A 58 5.45 6.66 -16.06
N PRO A 59 4.23 6.71 -16.65
CA PRO A 59 3.88 7.75 -17.63
C PRO A 59 4.05 9.16 -17.09
N LEU A 60 3.69 9.40 -15.82
CA LEU A 60 3.83 10.71 -15.19
C LEU A 60 5.31 11.11 -15.02
N ASN A 61 6.17 10.19 -14.59
CA ASN A 61 7.61 10.43 -14.48
C ASN A 61 8.26 10.77 -15.83
N PHE A 62 7.88 10.07 -16.91
CA PHE A 62 8.40 10.35 -18.24
C PHE A 62 8.07 11.77 -18.72
N ILE A 63 6.92 12.31 -18.36
CA ILE A 63 6.53 13.68 -18.74
C ILE A 63 6.97 14.75 -17.74
N MET A 64 7.54 14.38 -16.60
CA MET A 64 7.85 15.33 -15.52
C MET A 64 8.81 16.44 -15.94
N ILE A 65 9.97 16.11 -16.53
CA ILE A 65 10.93 17.13 -17.01
C ILE A 65 10.31 18.00 -18.10
N PRO A 66 9.74 17.44 -19.19
CA PRO A 66 9.08 18.25 -20.21
C PRO A 66 8.00 19.18 -19.65
N LEU A 67 7.21 18.71 -18.67
CA LEU A 67 6.16 19.50 -18.03
C LEU A 67 6.73 20.61 -17.13
N LEU A 68 7.79 20.34 -16.36
CA LEU A 68 8.52 21.35 -15.59
C LEU A 68 9.08 22.44 -16.49
N LEU A 69 9.68 22.07 -17.63
CA LEU A 69 10.23 23.03 -18.61
C LEU A 69 9.14 23.83 -19.31
N LEU A 70 8.00 23.21 -19.62
CA LEU A 70 6.86 23.91 -20.20
C LEU A 70 6.32 24.96 -19.21
N ASN A 71 6.15 24.58 -17.94
CA ASN A 71 5.73 25.50 -16.88
C ASN A 71 6.80 26.56 -16.57
N MET A 72 8.09 26.24 -16.70
CA MET A 72 9.19 27.20 -16.62
C MET A 72 9.05 28.27 -17.71
N LYS A 73 8.76 27.89 -18.96
CA LYS A 73 8.52 28.86 -20.04
C LYS A 73 7.30 29.75 -19.77
N ILE A 74 6.21 29.17 -19.24
CA ILE A 74 5.04 29.95 -18.82
C ILE A 74 5.39 30.91 -17.68
N GLY A 75 6.26 30.50 -16.74
CA GLY A 75 6.77 31.33 -15.65
C GLY A 75 7.68 32.45 -16.15
N GLU A 76 8.61 32.14 -17.04
CA GLU A 76 9.58 33.07 -17.61
C GLU A 76 8.92 34.11 -18.50
N SER A 77 7.79 33.80 -19.16
CA SER A 77 7.18 34.69 -20.15
C SER A 77 7.01 36.14 -19.62
N GLU A 78 7.82 37.03 -20.16
CA GLU A 78 7.59 38.46 -20.15
C GLU A 78 6.95 38.76 -21.50
N ASN A 79 5.62 38.69 -21.58
CA ASN A 79 5.00 39.24 -22.77
C ASN A 79 5.24 40.75 -22.66
N ASP A 80 6.05 41.33 -23.55
CA ASP A 80 6.20 42.79 -23.66
C ASP A 80 4.84 43.49 -23.83
N ILE A 81 3.85 42.73 -24.31
CA ILE A 81 2.42 42.99 -24.31
C ILE A 81 1.86 43.31 -22.89
N PHE A 82 2.37 42.71 -21.81
CA PHE A 82 1.95 42.95 -20.42
C PHE A 82 2.35 44.34 -19.92
N LYS A 83 3.55 44.81 -20.28
CA LYS A 83 4.04 46.15 -19.94
C LYS A 83 3.25 47.24 -20.69
N THR A 84 2.78 46.94 -21.90
CA THR A 84 1.97 47.83 -22.73
C THR A 84 0.47 47.84 -22.41
N LEU A 85 -0.09 46.79 -21.77
CA LEU A 85 -1.53 46.65 -21.50
C LEU A 85 -2.00 47.09 -20.10
N ASP A 86 -1.12 47.67 -19.27
CA ASP A 86 -1.35 48.09 -17.87
C ASP A 86 -2.16 47.03 -17.09
N ILE A 87 -1.55 45.86 -16.93
CA ILE A 87 -2.16 44.69 -16.28
C ILE A 87 -1.60 44.55 -14.87
N THR A 88 -2.48 44.49 -13.88
CA THR A 88 -2.08 44.36 -12.47
C THR A 88 -1.32 43.04 -12.20
N PRO A 89 -0.34 43.03 -11.28
CA PRO A 89 0.42 41.83 -10.91
C PRO A 89 -0.45 40.60 -10.58
N ALA A 90 -1.57 40.83 -9.88
CA ALA A 90 -2.53 39.77 -9.55
C ALA A 90 -3.16 39.11 -10.78
N LYS A 91 -3.44 39.88 -11.86
CA LYS A 91 -3.99 39.35 -13.11
C LYS A 91 -2.93 38.58 -13.90
N ILE A 92 -1.67 39.02 -13.87
CA ILE A 92 -0.55 38.30 -14.50
C ILE A 92 -0.33 36.96 -13.78
N PHE A 93 -0.26 36.98 -12.45
CA PHE A 93 -0.16 35.77 -11.63
C PHE A 93 -1.29 34.77 -11.92
N LEU A 94 -2.54 35.26 -11.90
CA LEU A 94 -3.71 34.44 -12.19
C LEU A 94 -3.67 33.86 -13.62
N SER A 95 -3.23 34.63 -14.61
CA SER A 95 -3.12 34.15 -15.99
C SER A 95 -2.10 33.01 -16.14
N LYS A 96 -0.95 33.08 -15.45
CA LYS A 96 0.08 32.03 -15.46
C LYS A 96 -0.42 30.75 -14.79
N ILE A 97 -1.11 30.88 -13.64
CA ILE A 97 -1.74 29.75 -12.95
C ILE A 97 -2.80 29.09 -13.83
N ILE A 98 -3.72 29.86 -14.42
CA ILE A 98 -4.80 29.29 -15.25
C ILE A 98 -4.22 28.62 -16.50
N THR A 99 -3.20 29.20 -17.13
CA THR A 99 -2.54 28.59 -18.31
C THR A 99 -1.92 27.24 -17.94
N SER A 100 -1.17 27.19 -16.84
CA SER A 100 -0.58 25.96 -16.32
C SER A 100 -1.65 24.92 -15.92
N PHE A 101 -2.74 25.36 -15.30
CA PHE A 101 -3.88 24.51 -14.96
C PHE A 101 -4.55 23.91 -16.20
N ILE A 102 -4.72 24.67 -17.28
CA ILE A 102 -5.31 24.16 -18.54
C ILE A 102 -4.42 23.05 -19.12
N VAL A 103 -3.09 23.21 -19.12
CA VAL A 103 -2.17 22.17 -19.55
C VAL A 103 -2.31 20.92 -18.69
N GLY A 104 -2.31 21.08 -17.36
CA GLY A 104 -2.51 19.97 -16.42
C GLY A 104 -3.85 19.27 -16.63
N LEU A 105 -4.93 20.02 -16.88
CA LEU A 105 -6.27 19.49 -17.10
C LEU A 105 -6.32 18.60 -18.36
N ILE A 106 -5.62 18.96 -19.44
CA ILE A 106 -5.54 18.13 -20.65
C ILE A 106 -4.89 16.78 -20.32
N ILE A 107 -3.78 16.79 -19.58
CA ILE A 107 -3.07 15.57 -19.17
C ILE A 107 -3.97 14.72 -18.25
N PHE A 108 -4.65 15.35 -17.30
CA PHE A 108 -5.59 14.70 -16.39
C PHE A 108 -6.74 14.01 -17.14
N ILE A 109 -7.37 14.70 -18.09
CA ILE A 109 -8.45 14.14 -18.92
C ILE A 109 -7.94 12.94 -19.73
N ALA A 110 -6.75 13.05 -20.33
CA ALA A 110 -6.15 11.93 -21.05
C ALA A 110 -5.91 10.71 -20.13
N ASN A 111 -5.38 10.93 -18.91
CA ASN A 111 -5.16 9.89 -17.91
C ASN A 111 -6.50 9.20 -17.53
N PHE A 112 -7.54 10.00 -17.29
CA PHE A 112 -8.88 9.52 -16.95
C PHE A 112 -9.50 8.69 -18.07
N ILE A 113 -9.40 9.13 -19.33
CA ILE A 113 -9.91 8.40 -20.49
C ILE A 113 -9.23 7.03 -20.60
N ILE A 114 -7.90 6.95 -20.44
CA ILE A 114 -7.16 5.70 -20.49
C ILE A 114 -7.63 4.73 -19.40
N MET A 115 -7.83 5.23 -18.18
CA MET A 115 -8.40 4.46 -17.08
C MET A 115 -9.80 3.91 -17.39
N VAL A 116 -10.69 4.73 -17.95
CA VAL A 116 -12.04 4.30 -18.34
C VAL A 116 -11.99 3.21 -19.42
N VAL A 117 -11.16 3.40 -20.45
CA VAL A 117 -11.01 2.42 -21.53
C VAL A 117 -10.51 1.08 -20.99
N ILE A 118 -9.47 1.08 -20.14
CA ILE A 118 -8.94 -0.14 -19.54
C ILE A 118 -9.97 -0.80 -18.61
N SER A 119 -10.69 -0.02 -17.80
CA SER A 119 -11.77 -0.51 -16.94
C SER A 119 -12.84 -1.28 -17.72
N LEU A 120 -13.27 -0.73 -18.87
CA LEU A 120 -14.24 -1.38 -19.76
C LEU A 120 -13.69 -2.68 -20.37
N LEU A 121 -12.43 -2.68 -20.78
CA LEU A 121 -11.77 -3.87 -21.33
C LEU A 121 -11.62 -4.99 -20.29
N CYS A 122 -11.35 -4.64 -19.03
CA CYS A 122 -11.23 -5.60 -17.91
C CYS A 122 -12.59 -6.03 -17.33
N LYS A 123 -13.72 -5.48 -17.82
CA LYS A 123 -15.08 -5.71 -17.28
C LYS A 123 -15.17 -5.42 -15.78
N ALA A 124 -14.47 -4.40 -15.31
CA ALA A 124 -14.46 -4.02 -13.89
C ALA A 124 -15.84 -3.50 -13.45
N SER A 125 -16.28 -3.86 -12.24
CA SER A 125 -17.49 -3.28 -11.66
C SER A 125 -17.31 -1.78 -11.37
N MET A 126 -18.42 -1.04 -11.31
CA MET A 126 -18.37 0.39 -10.97
C MET A 126 -17.79 0.64 -9.58
N ALA A 127 -18.07 -0.26 -8.61
CA ALA A 127 -17.54 -0.16 -7.25
C ALA A 127 -16.01 -0.32 -7.23
N TYR A 128 -15.49 -1.29 -7.99
CA TYR A 128 -14.05 -1.51 -8.15
C TYR A 128 -13.37 -0.34 -8.86
N PHE A 129 -13.95 0.14 -9.96
CA PHE A 129 -13.46 1.31 -10.68
C PHE A 129 -13.37 2.55 -9.79
N ILE A 130 -14.43 2.88 -9.04
CA ILE A 130 -14.43 4.04 -8.13
C ILE A 130 -13.36 3.89 -7.05
N THR A 131 -13.14 2.69 -6.53
CA THR A 131 -12.16 2.41 -5.48
C THR A 131 -10.74 2.69 -5.99
N LEU A 132 -10.39 2.19 -7.18
CA LEU A 132 -9.08 2.45 -7.78
C LEU A 132 -8.91 3.92 -8.23
N LEU A 133 -10.00 4.54 -8.72
CA LEU A 133 -10.00 5.91 -9.21
C LEU A 133 -9.62 6.93 -8.13
N LYS A 134 -10.09 6.76 -6.89
CA LYS A 134 -9.85 7.72 -5.81
C LYS A 134 -8.36 8.01 -5.61
N GLY A 135 -7.52 6.98 -5.51
CA GLY A 135 -6.07 7.15 -5.33
C GLY A 135 -5.38 7.68 -6.56
N HIS A 136 -5.74 7.15 -7.72
CA HIS A 136 -5.15 7.55 -8.98
C HIS A 136 -5.38 9.04 -9.27
N VAL A 137 -6.60 9.55 -9.04
CA VAL A 137 -6.96 10.96 -9.23
C VAL A 137 -6.19 11.85 -8.27
N VAL A 138 -6.18 11.54 -6.97
CA VAL A 138 -5.47 12.38 -5.97
C VAL A 138 -4.00 12.50 -6.34
N ASN A 139 -3.35 11.41 -6.71
CA ASN A 139 -1.91 11.42 -6.99
C ASN A 139 -1.58 12.12 -8.31
N THR A 140 -2.40 11.90 -9.34
CA THR A 140 -2.24 12.61 -10.62
C THR A 140 -2.43 14.11 -10.43
N VAL A 141 -3.45 14.54 -9.68
CA VAL A 141 -3.69 15.94 -9.37
C VAL A 141 -2.54 16.54 -8.55
N MET A 142 -2.08 15.85 -7.51
CA MET A 142 -0.94 16.30 -6.68
C MET A 142 0.33 16.45 -7.51
N PHE A 143 0.62 15.49 -8.39
CA PHE A 143 1.77 15.56 -9.30
C PHE A 143 1.66 16.76 -10.26
N LEU A 144 0.50 16.95 -10.90
CA LEU A 144 0.30 18.03 -11.87
C LEU A 144 0.40 19.40 -11.21
N ILE A 145 -0.19 19.58 -10.02
CA ILE A 145 -0.10 20.86 -9.29
C ILE A 145 1.34 21.11 -8.82
N THR A 146 2.02 20.09 -8.30
CA THR A 146 3.41 20.21 -7.82
C THR A 146 4.36 20.60 -8.96
N THR A 147 4.32 19.88 -10.09
CA THR A 147 5.14 20.19 -11.26
C THR A 147 4.80 21.56 -11.86
N SER A 148 3.53 21.95 -11.83
CA SER A 148 3.09 23.29 -12.23
C SER A 148 3.67 24.38 -11.35
N ALA A 149 3.54 24.25 -10.03
CA ALA A 149 4.01 25.23 -9.07
C ALA A 149 5.55 25.38 -9.11
N LEU A 150 6.28 24.27 -9.13
CA LEU A 150 7.74 24.27 -9.18
C LEU A 150 8.27 24.80 -10.53
N GLY A 151 7.66 24.39 -11.65
CA GLY A 151 8.04 24.91 -12.97
C GLY A 151 7.79 26.40 -13.08
N LEU A 152 6.61 26.89 -12.68
CA LEU A 152 6.30 28.32 -12.66
C LEU A 152 7.26 29.11 -11.76
N PHE A 153 7.60 28.57 -10.59
CA PHE A 153 8.57 29.16 -9.66
C PHE A 153 9.96 29.25 -10.30
N ALA A 154 10.44 28.16 -10.88
CA ALA A 154 11.71 28.12 -11.58
C ALA A 154 11.76 29.16 -12.71
N GLY A 155 10.70 29.27 -13.52
CA GLY A 155 10.61 30.25 -14.59
C GLY A 155 10.60 31.70 -14.10
N GLN A 156 9.70 32.02 -13.17
CA GLN A 156 9.44 33.40 -12.75
C GLN A 156 10.49 33.95 -11.78
N VAL A 157 11.12 33.10 -10.97
CA VAL A 157 12.03 33.53 -9.89
C VAL A 157 13.49 33.19 -10.20
N ILE A 158 13.76 32.01 -10.77
CA ILE A 158 15.15 31.56 -10.98
C ILE A 158 15.62 31.97 -12.38
N SER A 159 14.92 31.56 -13.43
CA SER A 159 15.30 31.78 -14.84
C SER A 159 15.52 33.25 -15.17
N LYS A 160 14.62 34.12 -14.70
CA LYS A 160 14.73 35.58 -14.89
C LYS A 160 15.92 36.24 -14.21
N HIS A 161 16.48 35.62 -13.16
CA HIS A 161 17.55 36.23 -12.35
C HIS A 161 18.92 35.54 -12.52
N LEU A 162 18.93 34.23 -12.73
CA LEU A 162 20.13 33.39 -12.79
C LEU A 162 20.34 32.73 -14.17
N GLY A 163 19.38 32.87 -15.09
CA GLY A 163 19.45 32.38 -16.46
C GLY A 163 18.95 30.94 -16.64
N ASN A 164 18.68 30.60 -17.90
CA ASN A 164 17.96 29.37 -18.28
C ASN A 164 18.81 28.10 -18.08
N VAL A 165 20.13 28.18 -18.23
CA VAL A 165 21.04 27.04 -18.07
C VAL A 165 21.11 26.59 -16.61
N VAL A 166 21.26 27.53 -15.67
CA VAL A 166 21.29 27.25 -14.23
C VAL A 166 19.95 26.68 -13.78
N THR A 167 18.86 27.25 -14.28
CA THR A 167 17.49 26.79 -13.99
C THR A 167 17.26 25.37 -14.50
N PHE A 168 17.76 25.03 -15.69
CA PHE A 168 17.70 23.68 -16.24
C PHE A 168 18.45 22.66 -15.35
N ILE A 169 19.66 22.98 -14.89
CA ILE A 169 20.44 22.12 -13.98
C ILE A 169 19.68 21.93 -12.66
N LEU A 170 19.10 22.99 -12.10
CA LEU A 170 18.28 22.91 -10.89
C LEU A 170 17.04 22.04 -11.10
N LEU A 171 16.39 22.12 -12.26
CA LEU A 171 15.26 21.24 -12.61
C LEU A 171 15.67 19.78 -12.74
N LEU A 172 16.88 19.47 -13.22
CA LEU A 172 17.41 18.10 -13.21
C LEU A 172 17.66 17.57 -11.79
N ILE A 173 18.23 18.40 -10.92
CA ILE A 173 18.41 18.06 -9.50
C ILE A 173 17.04 17.83 -8.85
N LEU A 174 16.10 18.74 -9.04
CA LEU A 174 14.70 18.61 -8.60
C LEU A 174 14.05 17.34 -9.15
N PHE A 175 14.29 16.97 -10.41
CA PHE A 175 13.80 15.73 -10.99
C PHE A 175 14.34 14.49 -10.27
N VAL A 176 15.63 14.46 -9.89
CA VAL A 176 16.18 13.35 -9.10
C VAL A 176 15.49 13.27 -7.73
N PHE A 177 15.22 14.42 -7.10
CA PHE A 177 14.46 14.46 -5.84
C PHE A 177 12.98 14.05 -6.02
N LEU A 178 12.32 14.50 -7.09
CA LEU A 178 10.92 14.23 -7.40
C LEU A 178 10.68 12.85 -8.02
N CYS A 179 11.67 12.21 -8.63
CA CYS A 179 11.55 10.83 -9.11
C CYS A 179 11.48 9.82 -7.96
N ASN A 180 12.05 10.18 -6.80
CA ASN A 180 11.84 9.49 -5.53
C ASN A 180 10.42 9.68 -4.96
N PHE A 181 9.47 10.23 -5.72
CA PHE A 181 8.05 10.35 -5.38
C PHE A 181 7.25 9.08 -5.72
N TYR A 182 7.80 8.20 -6.58
CA TYR A 182 7.01 7.12 -7.18
C TYR A 182 7.55 5.68 -7.21
N LYS A 183 8.82 5.37 -6.84
CA LYS A 183 9.29 3.95 -6.88
C LYS A 183 10.17 3.45 -5.74
N THR A 184 11.08 4.26 -5.20
CA THR A 184 11.99 3.80 -4.12
C THR A 184 11.88 4.69 -2.90
N SER A 185 11.45 4.12 -1.78
CA SER A 185 11.41 4.82 -0.50
C SER A 185 12.84 5.14 -0.07
N ASN A 186 13.19 6.41 0.03
CA ASN A 186 14.43 6.82 0.66
C ASN A 186 14.17 7.23 2.12
N LEU A 187 15.23 7.18 2.94
CA LEU A 187 15.20 7.58 4.36
C LEU A 187 14.68 9.00 4.57
N ILE A 188 14.81 9.89 3.59
CA ILE A 188 14.52 11.32 3.73
C ILE A 188 13.07 11.67 3.35
N PHE A 189 12.51 11.06 2.29
CA PHE A 189 11.15 11.37 1.81
C PHE A 189 10.35 10.08 1.55
N PRO A 190 9.45 9.68 2.46
CA PRO A 190 8.53 8.57 2.24
C PRO A 190 7.61 8.88 1.06
N LEU A 191 7.46 7.91 0.17
CA LEU A 191 6.66 7.96 -1.07
C LEU A 191 5.16 8.13 -0.80
N ILE A 192 4.43 8.66 -1.80
CA ILE A 192 3.08 8.16 -2.12
C ILE A 192 3.26 6.73 -2.59
N SER A 193 3.21 5.80 -1.65
CA SER A 193 3.02 4.42 -2.00
C SER A 193 1.51 4.26 -2.22
N ILE A 194 1.03 4.44 -3.46
CA ILE A 194 -0.10 3.59 -3.85
C ILE A 194 0.49 2.20 -3.78
N LYS A 195 0.29 1.50 -2.67
CA LYS A 195 0.59 0.08 -2.61
C LYS A 195 -0.46 -0.63 -3.44
N SER A 196 -0.35 -0.52 -4.74
CA SER A 196 -0.70 -1.62 -5.62
C SER A 196 0.42 -2.63 -5.42
N PHE A 197 0.09 -3.71 -4.75
CA PHE A 197 0.97 -4.85 -4.69
C PHE A 197 1.07 -5.42 -6.13
N ALA A 198 2.09 -6.21 -6.40
CA ALA A 198 1.96 -7.17 -7.50
C ALA A 198 1.66 -8.45 -6.75
N SER A 199 0.39 -8.63 -6.41
CA SER A 199 -0.13 -9.88 -5.90
C SER A 199 -1.57 -10.01 -6.34
N SER A 200 -2.13 -11.20 -6.19
CA SER A 200 -3.49 -11.47 -6.63
C SER A 200 -4.56 -10.65 -5.90
N ILE A 201 -4.22 -9.98 -4.79
CA ILE A 201 -5.06 -9.05 -4.02
C ILE A 201 -4.19 -7.92 -3.47
N ASP A 202 -4.24 -6.76 -4.10
CA ASP A 202 -3.62 -5.57 -3.53
C ASP A 202 -4.59 -4.90 -2.56
N VAL A 203 -4.03 -4.23 -1.55
CA VAL A 203 -4.80 -3.31 -0.72
C VAL A 203 -4.24 -1.91 -0.88
N ILE A 204 -4.99 -1.03 -1.51
CA ILE A 204 -4.59 0.38 -1.56
C ILE A 204 -4.67 0.96 -0.15
N ILE A 205 -3.50 1.25 0.42
CA ILE A 205 -3.36 1.78 1.76
C ILE A 205 -3.27 3.31 1.71
N TYR A 206 -4.26 3.98 2.28
CA TYR A 206 -4.20 5.42 2.60
C TYR A 206 -4.04 5.57 4.11
N ASP A 207 -2.81 5.45 4.59
CA ASP A 207 -2.50 5.62 6.02
C ASP A 207 -2.16 7.07 6.37
N LYS A 208 -1.87 7.32 7.64
CA LYS A 208 -1.43 8.64 8.11
C LYS A 208 -0.19 9.14 7.34
N ILE A 209 0.72 8.25 6.95
CA ILE A 209 1.90 8.57 6.12
C ILE A 209 1.47 9.18 4.79
N TYR A 210 0.50 8.58 4.10
CA TYR A 210 -0.06 9.12 2.85
C TYR A 210 -0.65 10.53 3.04
N LEU A 211 -1.40 10.76 4.14
CA LEU A 211 -1.93 12.08 4.47
C LEU A 211 -0.82 13.11 4.69
N TYR A 212 0.15 12.81 5.54
CA TYR A 212 1.24 13.72 5.87
C TYR A 212 2.14 14.02 4.66
N HIS A 213 2.35 13.05 3.77
CA HIS A 213 3.04 13.26 2.51
C HIS A 213 2.30 14.27 1.61
N ASN A 214 0.99 14.13 1.45
CA ASN A 214 0.19 15.09 0.67
C ASN A 214 0.23 16.49 1.28
N LEU A 215 0.14 16.59 2.61
CA LEU A 215 0.27 17.87 3.32
C LEU A 215 1.64 18.52 3.10
N PHE A 216 2.72 17.74 3.09
CA PHE A 216 4.07 18.21 2.78
C PHE A 216 4.15 18.85 1.38
N TRP A 217 3.56 18.22 0.35
CA TRP A 217 3.58 18.80 -1.00
C TRP A 217 2.66 20.00 -1.17
N ILE A 218 1.47 19.99 -0.55
CA ILE A 218 0.58 21.16 -0.51
C ILE A 218 1.33 22.37 0.05
N LEU A 219 2.15 22.13 1.08
CA LEU A 219 2.95 23.15 1.73
C LEU A 219 4.06 23.69 0.81
N ILE A 220 4.76 22.84 0.04
CA ILE A 220 5.72 23.25 -1.00
C ILE A 220 5.04 24.06 -2.12
N ILE A 221 3.86 23.62 -2.57
CA ILE A 221 3.06 24.33 -3.59
C ILE A 221 2.72 25.73 -3.10
N PHE A 222 2.27 25.86 -1.85
CA PHE A 222 1.91 27.13 -1.25
C PHE A 222 3.09 28.12 -1.20
N ILE A 223 4.28 27.65 -0.79
CA ILE A 223 5.51 28.48 -0.82
C ILE A 223 5.82 28.94 -2.24
N SER A 224 5.78 28.02 -3.20
CA SER A 224 6.12 28.30 -4.59
C SER A 224 5.22 29.41 -5.14
N TYR A 225 3.91 29.35 -4.87
CA TYR A 225 2.98 30.39 -5.27
C TYR A 225 3.20 31.74 -4.58
N ILE A 226 3.57 31.75 -3.30
CA ILE A 226 3.97 32.99 -2.61
C ILE A 226 5.15 33.63 -3.34
N PHE A 227 6.22 32.88 -3.60
CA PHE A 227 7.40 33.42 -4.29
C PHE A 227 7.11 33.88 -5.71
N ILE A 228 6.29 33.14 -6.47
CA ILE A 228 5.86 33.56 -7.81
C ILE A 228 5.14 34.90 -7.73
N TYR A 229 4.17 35.06 -6.81
CA TYR A 229 3.42 36.31 -6.67
C TYR A 229 4.33 37.49 -6.30
N TYR A 230 5.26 37.29 -5.36
CA TYR A 230 6.24 38.33 -4.99
C TYR A 230 7.21 38.66 -6.14
N GLY A 231 7.68 37.65 -6.87
CA GLY A 231 8.54 37.83 -8.05
C GLY A 231 7.84 38.56 -9.19
N ILE A 232 6.51 38.49 -9.30
CA ILE A 232 5.73 39.31 -10.25
C ILE A 232 5.50 40.72 -9.70
N LYS A 233 5.24 40.86 -8.40
CA LYS A 233 4.86 42.14 -7.77
C LYS A 233 6.01 43.15 -7.68
N LYS A 234 7.25 42.70 -7.49
CA LYS A 234 8.40 43.59 -7.26
C LYS A 234 9.48 43.39 -8.31
N GLN A 235 9.59 44.34 -9.24
CA GLN A 235 10.76 44.49 -10.12
C GLN A 235 11.96 45.18 -9.42
N GLU A 236 11.79 45.73 -8.21
CA GLU A 236 12.85 46.45 -7.48
C GLU A 236 13.57 45.63 -6.39
N LYS A 237 14.91 45.74 -6.38
CA LYS A 237 15.86 45.04 -5.51
C LYS A 237 15.95 45.60 -4.07
N THR A 238 14.85 45.67 -3.31
CA THR A 238 14.92 46.09 -1.89
C THR A 238 14.83 44.90 -0.92
N LEU A 239 15.80 44.76 -0.01
CA LEU A 239 15.91 43.64 0.95
C LEU A 239 14.62 43.40 1.76
N ARG A 240 13.90 44.47 2.15
CA ARG A 240 12.62 44.42 2.88
C ARG A 240 11.50 43.69 2.12
N ALA A 241 11.58 43.63 0.78
CA ALA A 241 10.66 42.87 -0.05
C ALA A 241 10.72 41.36 0.22
N TYR A 242 11.89 40.87 0.58
CA TYR A 242 12.19 39.46 0.68
C TYR A 242 12.05 38.94 2.11
N ILE A 243 11.99 39.81 3.13
CA ILE A 243 11.90 39.41 4.55
C ILE A 243 10.64 38.57 4.83
N LEU A 244 9.47 39.00 4.38
CA LEU A 244 8.21 38.27 4.61
C LEU A 244 8.16 36.91 3.88
N PRO A 245 8.51 36.79 2.59
CA PRO A 245 8.58 35.48 1.93
C PRO A 245 9.71 34.61 2.49
N ILE A 246 10.86 35.17 2.90
CA ILE A 246 11.94 34.41 3.57
C ILE A 246 11.46 33.87 4.92
N SER A 247 10.82 34.69 5.76
CA SER A 247 10.33 34.25 7.07
C SER A 247 9.22 33.21 6.95
N LEU A 248 8.29 33.38 6.01
CA LEU A 248 7.29 32.35 5.67
C LEU A 248 7.96 31.07 5.17
N SER A 249 9.02 31.17 4.36
CA SER A 249 9.75 30.00 3.89
C SER A 249 10.46 29.26 5.01
N ILE A 250 11.03 29.97 5.98
CA ILE A 250 11.66 29.35 7.14
C ILE A 250 10.62 28.60 7.99
N ILE A 251 9.49 29.24 8.31
CA ILE A 251 8.38 28.60 9.05
C ILE A 251 7.92 27.35 8.32
N VAL A 252 7.80 27.46 7.01
CA VAL A 252 7.35 26.36 6.18
C VAL A 252 8.40 25.26 6.06
N VAL A 253 9.69 25.58 5.91
CA VAL A 253 10.77 24.57 5.91
C VAL A 253 10.80 23.83 7.24
N ILE A 254 10.59 24.52 8.37
CA ILE A 254 10.46 23.88 9.69
C ILE A 254 9.25 22.95 9.72
N ALA A 255 8.09 23.40 9.22
CA ALA A 255 6.89 22.55 9.13
C ALA A 255 7.10 21.35 8.20
N CYS A 256 7.71 21.54 7.03
CA CYS A 256 8.10 20.48 6.10
C CYS A 256 9.07 19.48 6.74
N THR A 257 10.05 19.97 7.50
CA THR A 257 11.03 19.13 8.20
C THR A 257 10.37 18.34 9.32
N TYR A 258 9.50 18.98 10.12
CA TYR A 258 8.72 18.32 11.17
C TYR A 258 7.79 17.24 10.60
N MET A 259 7.10 17.56 9.50
CA MET A 259 6.26 16.59 8.79
C MET A 259 7.10 15.45 8.21
N GLY A 260 8.25 15.75 7.60
CA GLY A 260 9.20 14.74 7.12
C GLY A 260 9.67 13.79 8.23
N ILE A 261 10.00 14.32 9.41
CA ILE A 261 10.35 13.53 10.61
C ILE A 261 9.17 12.66 11.02
N ILE A 262 7.97 13.21 11.16
CA ILE A 262 6.77 12.44 11.53
C ILE A 262 6.54 11.30 10.55
N ILE A 263 6.61 11.56 9.24
CA ILE A 263 6.37 10.51 8.27
C ILE A 263 7.46 9.43 8.35
N ASN A 264 8.70 9.82 8.62
CA ASN A 264 9.80 8.87 8.84
C ASN A 264 9.62 8.04 10.11
N THR A 265 9.18 8.63 11.22
CA THR A 265 8.90 7.89 12.47
C THR A 265 7.65 7.02 12.38
N MET A 266 6.73 7.35 11.47
CA MET A 266 5.53 6.55 11.19
C MET A 266 5.80 5.46 10.16
N LYS A 267 7.00 5.37 9.55
CA LYS A 267 7.35 4.24 8.69
C LYS A 267 7.21 2.98 9.55
N PRO A 268 6.28 2.08 9.22
CA PRO A 268 6.20 0.82 9.93
C PRO A 268 7.52 0.10 9.71
N ASP A 269 8.03 -0.46 10.80
CA ASP A 269 9.25 -1.24 10.76
C ASP A 269 9.14 -2.30 9.70
N TYR A 270 10.20 -2.39 8.91
CA TYR A 270 10.29 -3.43 7.93
C TYR A 270 10.28 -4.76 8.67
N TYR A 271 9.36 -5.63 8.28
CA TYR A 271 9.49 -7.01 8.67
C TYR A 271 10.49 -7.62 7.70
N ASP A 272 11.76 -7.33 7.97
CA ASP A 272 12.83 -7.81 7.11
C ASP A 272 13.00 -9.30 7.35
N ILE A 273 12.40 -10.09 6.47
CA ILE A 273 12.71 -11.50 6.46
C ILE A 273 14.18 -11.71 6.06
N ALA A 274 14.77 -10.83 5.24
CA ALA A 274 16.14 -10.99 4.75
C ALA A 274 17.19 -10.56 5.77
N SER A 275 16.83 -9.73 6.77
CA SER A 275 17.66 -9.52 7.97
C SER A 275 17.63 -10.72 8.91
N ARG A 276 16.90 -11.79 8.54
CA ARG A 276 17.08 -13.09 9.14
C ARG A 276 18.25 -13.77 8.42
N ALA A 277 19.26 -14.17 9.18
CA ALA A 277 20.46 -14.84 8.68
C ALA A 277 20.14 -16.18 7.96
N ASP A 278 18.91 -16.66 8.09
CA ASP A 278 18.35 -17.92 7.65
C ASP A 278 17.61 -17.87 6.29
N ILE A 279 17.59 -16.74 5.58
CA ILE A 279 16.96 -16.67 4.24
C ILE A 279 17.98 -16.49 3.10
N GLU A 280 19.17 -15.96 3.39
CA GLU A 280 20.19 -15.85 2.36
C GLU A 280 21.10 -17.07 2.21
N TYR A 281 21.31 -17.95 3.20
CA TYR A 281 22.31 -19.03 3.04
C TYR A 281 22.25 -20.23 4.03
N SER A 282 21.12 -20.57 4.66
CA SER A 282 21.08 -21.79 5.49
C SER A 282 20.71 -23.02 4.65
N ASN A 283 21.76 -23.72 4.21
CA ASN A 283 21.67 -25.16 3.96
C ASN A 283 20.98 -25.83 5.16
N TYR A 284 19.72 -26.23 5.01
CA TYR A 284 18.99 -27.40 5.55
C TYR A 284 19.35 -28.06 6.90
N ASN A 285 20.19 -27.51 7.78
CA ASN A 285 20.70 -28.18 8.99
C ASN A 285 21.14 -27.20 10.10
N SER A 286 20.41 -26.10 10.32
CA SER A 286 20.61 -25.29 11.53
C SER A 286 19.36 -25.33 12.39
N ASP A 287 19.51 -25.79 13.63
CA ASP A 287 18.50 -25.97 14.68
C ASP A 287 17.68 -24.71 15.06
N ASP A 288 17.85 -23.59 14.35
CA ASP A 288 17.16 -22.30 14.58
C ASP A 288 16.09 -21.96 13.51
N ALA A 289 15.71 -22.91 12.64
CA ALA A 289 14.99 -22.64 11.40
C ALA A 289 13.44 -22.86 11.38
N THR A 290 12.71 -22.48 12.43
CA THR A 290 11.29 -22.03 12.45
C THR A 290 11.04 -21.47 13.86
N PHE A 291 10.07 -20.59 14.11
CA PHE A 291 9.78 -20.26 15.53
C PHE A 291 9.25 -21.47 16.32
N PHE A 292 8.96 -22.62 15.70
CA PHE A 292 8.92 -23.91 16.39
C PHE A 292 9.56 -25.01 15.53
N CYS A 293 10.88 -25.18 15.68
CA CYS A 293 11.62 -26.31 15.09
C CYS A 293 11.24 -27.66 15.70
N ASN A 294 10.53 -27.66 16.84
CA ASN A 294 10.15 -28.89 17.50
C ASN A 294 8.70 -29.24 17.18
N ASP A 295 8.53 -30.16 16.23
CA ASP A 295 7.27 -30.85 15.99
C ASP A 295 6.81 -31.67 17.23
N ASN A 296 7.71 -31.86 18.21
CA ASN A 296 7.49 -32.67 19.39
C ASN A 296 7.69 -31.89 20.70
N VAL A 297 6.85 -30.87 20.92
CA VAL A 297 6.82 -30.09 22.17
C VAL A 297 6.10 -30.81 23.33
N GLY A 298 5.63 -32.04 23.12
CA GLY A 298 4.96 -32.85 24.14
C GLY A 298 3.53 -32.43 24.47
N PHE A 299 2.96 -31.50 23.72
CA PHE A 299 1.55 -31.08 23.80
C PHE A 299 1.06 -30.63 22.42
N THR A 300 -0.26 -30.53 22.27
CA THR A 300 -0.93 -30.08 21.03
C THR A 300 -2.12 -29.21 21.37
N ILE A 301 -2.45 -28.28 20.48
CA ILE A 301 -3.65 -27.45 20.65
C ILE A 301 -4.80 -28.15 19.95
N VAL A 302 -5.87 -28.46 20.69
CA VAL A 302 -7.03 -29.19 20.15
C VAL A 302 -8.19 -28.27 19.77
N LYS A 303 -8.27 -27.09 20.41
CA LYS A 303 -9.40 -26.18 20.22
C LYS A 303 -8.99 -24.73 20.44
N TYR A 304 -9.58 -23.85 19.62
CA TYR A 304 -9.51 -22.41 19.72
C TYR A 304 -10.91 -21.79 19.83
N ASN A 305 -11.05 -20.83 20.74
CA ASN A 305 -12.18 -19.93 20.80
C ASN A 305 -11.67 -18.49 20.87
N MET A 306 -11.78 -17.78 19.74
CA MET A 306 -11.23 -16.44 19.55
C MET A 306 -12.36 -15.42 19.47
N ASN A 307 -12.19 -14.31 20.19
CA ASN A 307 -13.03 -13.13 20.04
C ASN A 307 -12.17 -11.97 19.59
N ILE A 308 -12.28 -11.63 18.31
CA ILE A 308 -11.42 -10.71 17.59
C ILE A 308 -12.19 -9.41 17.33
N ASN A 309 -11.57 -8.29 17.66
CA ASN A 309 -12.01 -6.96 17.27
C ASN A 309 -10.96 -6.35 16.35
N ILE A 310 -11.37 -5.97 15.13
CA ILE A 310 -10.47 -5.41 14.11
C ILE A 310 -10.94 -4.00 13.75
N ASP A 311 -10.10 -3.03 14.09
CA ASP A 311 -10.09 -1.68 13.50
C ASP A 311 -8.69 -1.44 12.92
N ASN A 312 -7.90 -0.49 13.42
CA ASN A 312 -6.48 -0.32 13.05
C ASN A 312 -5.51 -1.12 13.92
N ILE A 313 -6.04 -1.74 14.97
CA ILE A 313 -5.35 -2.61 15.92
C ILE A 313 -6.12 -3.94 15.89
N LEU A 314 -5.38 -5.05 15.93
CA LEU A 314 -5.94 -6.37 16.20
C LEU A 314 -6.04 -6.51 17.71
N GLU A 315 -7.25 -6.69 18.23
CA GLU A 315 -7.49 -7.10 19.62
C GLU A 315 -8.07 -8.51 19.59
N ASN A 316 -7.53 -9.43 20.39
CA ASN A 316 -8.05 -10.79 20.46
C ASN A 316 -8.05 -11.31 21.90
N THR A 317 -9.16 -11.92 22.29
CA THR A 317 -9.23 -12.84 23.43
C THR A 317 -9.24 -14.26 22.89
N CYS A 318 -8.10 -14.94 23.00
CA CYS A 318 -7.91 -16.30 22.52
C CYS A 318 -7.98 -17.28 23.70
N ASN A 319 -8.98 -18.16 23.71
CA ASN A 319 -9.04 -19.29 24.63
C ASN A 319 -8.65 -20.56 23.88
N MET A 320 -7.79 -21.37 24.49
CA MET A 320 -7.22 -22.57 23.89
C MET A 320 -7.34 -23.74 24.85
N ASN A 321 -7.62 -24.91 24.30
CA ASN A 321 -7.48 -26.17 25.01
C ASN A 321 -6.23 -26.87 24.49
N ILE A 322 -5.30 -27.16 25.39
CA ILE A 322 -4.01 -27.78 25.08
C ILE A 322 -4.01 -29.19 25.66
N SER A 323 -3.93 -30.19 24.79
CA SER A 323 -3.81 -31.61 25.17
C SER A 323 -2.34 -31.96 25.38
N VAL A 324 -2.02 -32.52 26.53
CA VAL A 324 -0.67 -32.97 26.88
C VAL A 324 -0.43 -34.37 26.31
N ASN A 325 0.62 -34.53 25.52
CA ASN A 325 0.92 -35.76 24.78
C ASN A 325 2.07 -36.57 25.40
N ASN A 326 2.94 -35.90 26.15
CA ASN A 326 4.07 -36.49 26.85
C ASN A 326 3.90 -36.38 28.37
N ASP A 327 4.58 -37.25 29.11
CA ASP A 327 4.65 -37.11 30.56
C ASP A 327 5.65 -36.00 30.93
N LYS A 328 5.34 -35.27 32.01
CA LYS A 328 6.18 -34.22 32.62
C LYS A 328 6.35 -32.95 31.79
N VAL A 329 5.26 -32.46 31.18
CA VAL A 329 5.25 -31.13 30.58
C VAL A 329 5.22 -30.08 31.69
N SER A 330 6.28 -29.27 31.79
CA SER A 330 6.46 -28.24 32.83
C SER A 330 6.48 -26.81 32.30
N SER A 331 6.51 -26.63 30.97
CA SER A 331 6.43 -25.31 30.34
C SER A 331 5.72 -25.39 29.00
N LEU A 332 5.09 -24.28 28.62
CA LEU A 332 4.46 -24.10 27.32
C LEU A 332 5.15 -22.94 26.61
N GLU A 333 5.51 -23.13 25.34
CA GLU A 333 5.98 -22.06 24.47
C GLU A 333 5.10 -22.01 23.21
N LEU A 334 4.59 -20.82 22.91
CA LEU A 334 3.63 -20.59 21.82
C LEU A 334 4.01 -19.37 20.99
N GLY A 335 3.73 -19.43 19.69
CA GLY A 335 4.13 -18.42 18.72
C GLY A 335 3.22 -17.22 18.79
N LEU A 336 3.79 -16.03 18.91
CA LEU A 336 3.03 -14.79 18.86
C LEU A 336 3.94 -13.63 18.45
N TYR A 337 3.57 -12.95 17.36
CA TYR A 337 4.30 -11.80 16.82
C TYR A 337 4.67 -10.76 17.89
N ARG A 338 5.89 -10.22 17.87
CA ARG A 338 6.38 -9.29 18.92
C ARG A 338 5.46 -8.09 19.19
N GLU A 339 4.93 -7.47 18.14
CA GLU A 339 4.12 -6.25 18.26
C GLU A 339 2.72 -6.52 18.82
N LEU A 340 2.35 -7.80 19.02
CA LEU A 340 1.16 -8.20 19.75
C LEU A 340 1.49 -8.30 21.24
N ASN A 341 1.06 -7.29 21.99
CA ASN A 341 1.28 -7.17 23.42
C ASN A 341 0.24 -8.00 24.18
N ILE A 342 0.71 -8.93 25.00
CA ILE A 342 -0.13 -9.73 25.89
C ILE A 342 -0.48 -8.88 27.12
N SER A 343 -1.76 -8.60 27.33
CA SER A 343 -2.27 -7.85 28.48
C SER A 343 -2.75 -8.75 29.61
N GLU A 344 -3.15 -9.99 29.30
CA GLU A 344 -3.64 -10.96 30.28
C GLU A 344 -3.30 -12.37 29.79
N LEU A 345 -2.76 -13.21 30.68
CA LEU A 345 -2.53 -14.63 30.41
C LEU A 345 -3.02 -15.44 31.61
N LEU A 346 -4.01 -16.31 31.39
CA LEU A 346 -4.53 -17.22 32.40
C LEU A 346 -4.30 -18.67 32.01
N ILE A 347 -3.95 -19.50 32.98
CA ILE A 347 -3.98 -20.97 32.89
C ILE A 347 -4.96 -21.49 33.92
N ASP A 348 -5.95 -22.25 33.47
CA ASP A 348 -7.04 -22.80 34.28
C ASP A 348 -7.70 -21.75 35.19
N GLY A 349 -7.83 -20.53 34.65
CA GLY A 349 -8.45 -19.38 35.33
C GLY A 349 -7.52 -18.59 36.25
N LYS A 350 -6.28 -19.01 36.46
CA LYS A 350 -5.29 -18.28 37.27
C LYS A 350 -4.33 -17.47 36.41
N SER A 351 -4.03 -16.24 36.84
CA SER A 351 -3.02 -15.40 36.19
C SER A 351 -1.64 -16.01 36.38
N VAL A 352 -0.83 -16.03 35.32
CA VAL A 352 0.54 -16.56 35.36
C VAL A 352 1.50 -15.60 34.66
N ASP A 353 2.74 -15.59 35.13
CA ASP A 353 3.81 -14.84 34.49
C ASP A 353 4.32 -15.56 33.24
N PHE A 354 4.86 -14.77 32.30
CA PHE A 354 5.42 -15.28 31.06
C PHE A 354 6.68 -14.50 30.70
N SER A 355 7.58 -15.15 29.96
CA SER A 355 8.70 -14.49 29.30
C SER A 355 8.44 -14.37 27.80
N ARG A 356 8.90 -13.25 27.21
CA ARG A 356 8.81 -13.01 25.77
C ARG A 356 10.14 -13.31 25.11
N THR A 357 10.09 -13.95 23.94
CA THR A 357 11.17 -13.91 22.96
C THR A 357 10.79 -12.91 21.85
N ASN A 358 11.52 -12.90 20.73
CA ASN A 358 11.19 -12.05 19.59
C ASN A 358 9.85 -12.39 18.91
N ASN A 359 9.40 -13.65 18.88
CA ASN A 359 8.09 -14.00 18.28
C ASN A 359 7.40 -15.19 18.97
N SER A 360 7.73 -15.45 20.23
CA SER A 360 7.03 -16.43 21.07
C SER A 360 6.83 -15.86 22.47
N PHE A 361 6.05 -16.57 23.27
CA PHE A 361 6.03 -16.39 24.71
C PHE A 361 6.12 -17.75 25.38
N LYS A 362 6.81 -17.80 26.51
CA LYS A 362 7.01 -19.01 27.32
C LYS A 362 6.39 -18.83 28.70
N VAL A 363 5.68 -19.86 29.14
CA VAL A 363 5.03 -19.94 30.44
C VAL A 363 5.58 -21.14 31.21
N ILE A 364 5.96 -20.94 32.46
CA ILE A 364 6.30 -22.03 33.38
C ILE A 364 5.01 -22.44 34.09
N LEU A 365 4.70 -23.73 34.08
CA LEU A 365 3.48 -24.27 34.69
C LEU A 365 3.66 -24.42 36.20
N GLU A 366 2.58 -24.23 36.98
CA GLU A 366 2.60 -24.39 38.45
C GLU A 366 2.99 -25.81 38.89
N ARG A 367 2.73 -26.80 38.03
CA ARG A 367 3.05 -28.22 38.21
C ARG A 367 3.38 -28.87 36.87
N GLU A 368 3.94 -30.07 36.95
CA GLU A 368 4.04 -30.95 35.78
C GLU A 368 2.67 -31.50 35.40
N TYR A 369 2.40 -31.51 34.10
CA TYR A 369 1.26 -32.18 33.50
C TYR A 369 1.68 -33.50 32.86
N THR A 370 0.76 -34.44 32.88
CA THR A 370 0.91 -35.82 32.41
C THR A 370 0.07 -36.06 31.17
N LYS A 371 0.39 -37.12 30.43
CA LYS A 371 -0.27 -37.44 29.18
C LYS A 371 -1.79 -37.59 29.35
N GLY A 372 -2.54 -36.92 28.47
CA GLY A 372 -4.01 -36.91 28.45
C GLY A 372 -4.66 -35.79 29.27
N GLU A 373 -3.89 -35.05 30.07
CA GLU A 373 -4.42 -33.86 30.73
C GLU A 373 -4.68 -32.72 29.73
N ILE A 374 -5.68 -31.90 30.01
CA ILE A 374 -6.04 -30.72 29.21
C ILE A 374 -5.77 -29.47 30.03
N ILE A 375 -5.00 -28.56 29.44
CA ILE A 375 -4.71 -27.24 30.00
C ILE A 375 -5.62 -26.22 29.30
N ASN A 376 -6.38 -25.43 30.06
CA ASN A 376 -7.17 -24.33 29.51
C ASN A 376 -6.37 -23.03 29.60
N MET A 377 -5.98 -22.48 28.45
CA MET A 377 -5.21 -21.24 28.40
C MET A 377 -6.05 -20.12 27.81
N LYS A 378 -6.07 -18.95 28.46
CA LYS A 378 -6.62 -17.71 27.92
C LYS A 378 -5.48 -16.71 27.72
N VAL A 379 -5.38 -16.15 26.51
CA VAL A 379 -4.43 -15.10 26.16
C VAL A 379 -5.20 -13.92 25.59
N VAL A 380 -5.11 -12.76 26.24
CA VAL A 380 -5.64 -11.50 25.73
C VAL A 380 -4.47 -10.67 25.24
N TYR A 381 -4.53 -10.26 23.98
CA TYR A 381 -3.48 -9.47 23.36
C TYR A 381 -4.02 -8.44 22.38
N ASN A 382 -3.23 -7.40 22.15
CA ASN A 382 -3.51 -6.41 21.13
C ASN A 382 -2.24 -5.88 20.46
N GLY A 383 -2.36 -5.40 19.23
CA GLY A 383 -1.25 -4.75 18.56
C GLY A 383 -1.53 -4.39 17.11
N MET A 384 -0.62 -3.62 16.50
CA MET A 384 -0.70 -3.26 15.09
C MET A 384 0.01 -4.31 14.25
N ILE A 385 -0.69 -4.90 13.28
CA ILE A 385 -0.09 -5.80 12.28
C ILE A 385 -0.02 -5.05 10.96
N ASN A 386 1.19 -4.78 10.47
CA ASN A 386 1.44 -4.11 9.21
C ASN A 386 2.86 -4.41 8.70
N THR A 387 3.11 -5.68 8.39
CA THR A 387 4.43 -6.15 7.98
C THR A 387 4.70 -5.83 6.50
N LYS A 388 5.97 -5.64 6.13
CA LYS A 388 6.41 -5.35 4.75
C LYS A 388 7.64 -6.19 4.37
N TRP A 389 7.70 -6.62 3.11
CA TRP A 389 8.80 -7.30 2.41
C TRP A 389 9.66 -6.32 1.57
N LEU A 390 10.75 -6.84 0.95
CA LEU A 390 11.58 -6.21 -0.11
C LEU A 390 10.79 -5.19 -0.94
N GLN A 391 11.30 -3.95 -1.01
CA GLN A 391 10.71 -2.81 -1.72
C GLN A 391 9.38 -2.28 -1.14
N GLY A 392 9.03 -2.66 0.09
CA GLY A 392 7.86 -2.13 0.80
C GLY A 392 6.54 -2.82 0.45
N ARG A 393 6.55 -4.01 -0.16
CA ARG A 393 5.34 -4.82 -0.40
C ARG A 393 4.77 -5.26 0.95
N GLY A 394 3.48 -5.04 1.24
CA GLY A 394 2.92 -5.52 2.51
C GLY A 394 2.81 -7.06 2.52
N LEU A 395 2.93 -7.66 3.70
CA LEU A 395 2.89 -9.12 3.87
C LEU A 395 1.66 -9.55 4.65
N PHE A 396 1.53 -9.08 5.89
CA PHE A 396 0.38 -9.35 6.76
C PHE A 396 -0.10 -8.03 7.35
N TYR A 397 -1.42 -7.87 7.42
CA TYR A 397 -2.02 -6.65 7.96
C TYR A 397 -3.42 -6.90 8.50
N ALA A 398 -3.76 -6.17 9.56
CA ALA A 398 -5.12 -6.12 10.11
C ALA A 398 -5.53 -4.66 10.27
N ARG A 399 -6.49 -4.22 9.46
CA ARG A 399 -6.93 -2.81 9.38
C ARG A 399 -8.41 -2.70 9.11
N ASN A 400 -8.97 -1.53 9.37
CA ASN A 400 -10.38 -1.21 9.17
C ASN A 400 -10.83 -1.19 7.70
N ASN A 401 -9.92 -1.33 6.75
CA ASN A 401 -10.20 -1.36 5.33
C ASN A 401 -9.57 -2.56 4.60
N GLY A 402 -8.88 -3.45 5.30
CA GLY A 402 -8.39 -4.71 4.75
C GLY A 402 -7.71 -5.58 5.79
N ILE A 403 -7.77 -6.88 5.58
CA ILE A 403 -7.17 -7.90 6.42
C ILE A 403 -6.46 -8.89 5.49
N PHE A 404 -5.23 -9.24 5.81
CA PHE A 404 -4.63 -10.47 5.34
C PHE A 404 -3.75 -11.04 6.45
N LEU A 405 -4.22 -12.15 7.01
CA LEU A 405 -3.61 -12.87 8.10
C LEU A 405 -3.54 -14.34 7.66
N GLY A 406 -2.38 -14.74 7.14
CA GLY A 406 -2.12 -16.11 6.70
C GLY A 406 -1.63 -16.99 7.84
N ASP A 407 -1.72 -18.30 7.64
CA ASP A 407 -1.26 -19.34 8.56
C ASP A 407 0.25 -19.35 8.81
N VAL A 408 1.08 -18.91 7.87
CA VAL A 408 2.55 -18.82 8.08
C VAL A 408 2.94 -17.73 9.09
N PHE A 409 2.03 -16.84 9.48
CA PHE A 409 2.30 -15.71 10.39
C PHE A 409 1.69 -15.93 11.77
N GLU A 410 2.43 -15.69 12.86
CA GLU A 410 2.00 -15.89 14.25
C GLU A 410 1.08 -14.74 14.74
N TRP A 411 -0.01 -14.49 14.01
CA TRP A 411 -0.99 -13.46 14.41
C TRP A 411 -1.92 -13.92 15.55
N TYR A 412 -1.87 -15.20 15.92
CA TYR A 412 -2.45 -15.78 17.13
C TYR A 412 -1.49 -16.79 17.78
N PRO A 413 -1.67 -17.09 19.09
CA PRO A 413 -0.92 -18.13 19.78
C PRO A 413 -1.06 -19.48 19.07
N LYS A 414 0.02 -19.95 18.44
CA LYS A 414 0.01 -21.20 17.68
C LYS A 414 1.27 -22.02 17.89
N LEU A 415 1.17 -23.29 17.50
CA LEU A 415 2.30 -24.22 17.38
C LEU A 415 2.63 -24.39 15.89
N ASN A 416 3.84 -24.81 15.59
CA ASN A 416 4.15 -25.33 14.25
C ASN A 416 3.80 -26.81 14.22
N ASP A 417 2.49 -27.09 14.18
CA ASP A 417 2.02 -28.46 14.04
C ASP A 417 0.92 -28.53 12.97
N SER A 418 0.91 -29.62 12.21
CA SER A 418 -0.11 -29.88 11.20
C SER A 418 -1.34 -30.59 11.76
N ASN A 419 -1.57 -30.53 13.07
CA ASN A 419 -2.72 -31.20 13.69
C ASN A 419 -4.01 -30.42 13.41
N GLU A 420 -5.09 -31.16 13.24
CA GLU A 420 -6.42 -30.56 13.12
C GLU A 420 -6.92 -30.07 14.47
N LYS A 421 -7.52 -28.89 14.45
CA LYS A 421 -7.97 -28.14 15.63
C LYS A 421 -9.39 -27.65 15.38
N ASP A 422 -10.21 -27.63 16.42
CA ASP A 422 -11.56 -27.08 16.35
C ASP A 422 -11.49 -25.56 16.56
N TYR A 423 -12.06 -24.78 15.63
CA TYR A 423 -12.06 -23.32 15.69
C TYR A 423 -13.47 -22.79 15.90
N THR A 424 -13.58 -21.80 16.77
CA THR A 424 -14.73 -20.89 16.86
C THR A 424 -14.20 -19.47 16.95
N ILE A 425 -14.39 -18.69 15.88
CA ILE A 425 -13.85 -17.34 15.76
C ILE A 425 -15.01 -16.39 15.60
N LYS A 426 -15.11 -15.42 16.52
CA LYS A 426 -16.05 -14.30 16.41
C LYS A 426 -15.24 -13.07 16.04
N ILE A 427 -15.62 -12.39 14.96
CA ILE A 427 -14.93 -11.20 14.49
C ILE A 427 -15.91 -10.04 14.43
N LYS A 428 -15.64 -9.01 15.23
CA LYS A 428 -16.21 -7.69 15.08
C LYS A 428 -15.31 -6.88 14.17
N TYR A 429 -15.83 -6.53 13.00
CA TYR A 429 -15.07 -5.78 12.00
C TYR A 429 -15.73 -4.43 11.73
N ASN A 430 -15.01 -3.34 11.96
CA ASN A 430 -15.53 -1.99 11.76
C ASN A 430 -15.64 -1.57 10.27
N SER A 431 -15.40 -2.49 9.34
CA SER A 431 -15.49 -2.25 7.90
C SER A 431 -16.78 -2.83 7.31
N ASN A 432 -17.17 -2.30 6.15
CA ASN A 432 -18.24 -2.88 5.33
C ASN A 432 -17.76 -4.04 4.44
N ASN A 433 -16.46 -4.34 4.45
CA ASN A 433 -15.90 -5.42 3.65
C ASN A 433 -16.22 -6.78 4.27
N LYS A 434 -16.55 -7.75 3.42
CA LYS A 434 -16.71 -9.16 3.84
C LYS A 434 -15.36 -9.75 4.24
N ILE A 435 -15.36 -10.61 5.26
CA ILE A 435 -14.19 -11.39 5.67
C ILE A 435 -14.34 -12.80 5.12
N TYR A 436 -13.27 -13.33 4.55
CA TYR A 436 -13.20 -14.70 4.07
C TYR A 436 -12.17 -15.49 4.88
N SER A 437 -12.45 -16.77 5.03
CA SER A 437 -11.62 -17.75 5.73
C SER A 437 -11.79 -19.12 5.08
N ASN A 438 -10.90 -20.06 5.38
CA ASN A 438 -11.06 -21.48 5.08
C ASN A 438 -12.31 -22.08 5.76
N MET A 439 -12.72 -21.52 6.89
CA MET A 439 -13.83 -22.01 7.72
C MET A 439 -15.22 -21.67 7.16
N GLU A 440 -16.25 -22.34 7.66
CA GLU A 440 -17.65 -22.01 7.34
C GLU A 440 -18.06 -20.71 8.03
N GLU A 441 -18.70 -19.82 7.28
CA GLU A 441 -19.11 -18.50 7.73
C GLU A 441 -20.59 -18.53 8.12
N SER A 442 -20.90 -17.93 9.26
CA SER A 442 -22.25 -17.53 9.63
C SER A 442 -22.22 -16.09 10.13
N ILE A 443 -23.28 -15.33 9.84
CA ILE A 443 -23.38 -13.92 10.25
C ILE A 443 -24.46 -13.83 11.33
N SER A 444 -24.11 -13.25 12.47
CA SER A 444 -25.03 -12.99 13.57
C SER A 444 -24.97 -11.50 13.94
N GLY A 445 -25.91 -10.71 13.43
CA GLY A 445 -25.89 -9.26 13.59
C GLY A 445 -24.71 -8.63 12.84
N ASN A 446 -23.85 -7.89 13.56
CA ASN A 446 -22.64 -7.24 13.01
C ASN A 446 -21.36 -8.06 13.26
N GLU A 447 -21.48 -9.33 13.64
CA GLU A 447 -20.34 -10.21 13.92
C GLU A 447 -20.26 -11.32 12.88
N TYR A 448 -19.05 -11.53 12.35
CA TYR A 448 -18.71 -12.70 11.55
C TYR A 448 -18.36 -13.85 12.49
N ILE A 449 -19.01 -14.99 12.32
CA ILE A 449 -18.74 -16.20 13.10
C ILE A 449 -18.22 -17.27 12.16
N PHE A 450 -16.95 -17.65 12.35
CA PHE A 450 -16.33 -18.76 11.64
C PHE A 450 -16.23 -19.97 12.54
N GLN A 451 -16.73 -21.12 12.09
CA GLN A 451 -16.68 -22.37 12.82
C GLN A 451 -16.26 -23.51 11.89
N GLY A 452 -15.48 -24.44 12.44
CA GLY A 452 -15.02 -25.60 11.69
C GLY A 452 -13.83 -26.26 12.33
N ARG A 453 -13.37 -27.33 11.69
CA ARG A 453 -12.17 -28.08 12.06
C ARG A 453 -11.22 -28.03 10.88
N ASP A 454 -10.01 -27.54 11.13
CA ASP A 454 -8.95 -27.44 10.12
C ASP A 454 -7.60 -27.41 10.83
N ARG A 455 -6.50 -27.41 10.09
CA ARG A 455 -5.15 -27.38 10.68
C ARG A 455 -4.78 -26.01 11.18
N GLU A 456 -5.03 -25.00 10.35
CA GLU A 456 -4.72 -23.60 10.61
C GLU A 456 -5.85 -22.71 10.03
N ILE A 457 -5.76 -21.40 10.28
CA ILE A 457 -6.75 -20.43 9.83
C ILE A 457 -6.10 -19.28 9.06
N PHE A 458 -6.77 -18.87 7.98
CA PHE A 458 -6.50 -17.57 7.36
C PHE A 458 -7.71 -16.66 7.45
N LEU A 459 -7.43 -15.35 7.47
CA LEU A 459 -8.42 -14.30 7.32
C LEU A 459 -8.01 -13.37 6.19
N ILE A 460 -8.94 -13.12 5.27
CA ILE A 460 -8.72 -12.20 4.17
C ILE A 460 -9.92 -11.29 3.93
N SER A 461 -9.66 -10.00 3.76
CA SER A 461 -10.67 -8.99 3.48
C SER A 461 -10.06 -7.82 2.73
N SER A 462 -10.71 -7.33 1.69
CA SER A 462 -10.30 -6.15 0.95
C SER A 462 -11.49 -5.64 0.14
N PRO A 463 -11.60 -4.32 -0.10
CA PRO A 463 -12.62 -3.76 -0.97
C PRO A 463 -12.45 -4.20 -2.44
N LEU A 464 -11.31 -4.81 -2.80
CA LEU A 464 -11.03 -5.30 -4.15
C LEU A 464 -11.36 -6.79 -4.34
N ILE A 465 -11.76 -7.50 -3.27
CA ILE A 465 -12.08 -8.93 -3.33
C ILE A 465 -13.52 -9.12 -3.79
N LYS A 466 -13.71 -10.10 -4.66
CA LYS A 466 -15.00 -10.60 -5.12
C LYS A 466 -15.03 -12.12 -5.00
N GLU A 467 -16.23 -12.66 -4.91
CA GLU A 467 -16.48 -14.11 -4.98
C GLU A 467 -17.23 -14.45 -6.27
N ARG A 468 -16.92 -15.62 -6.84
CA ARG A 468 -17.63 -16.20 -7.99
C ARG A 468 -17.70 -17.70 -7.84
N ILE A 469 -18.87 -18.27 -8.08
CA ILE A 469 -19.01 -19.72 -8.25
C ILE A 469 -18.63 -20.06 -9.69
N TYR A 470 -17.65 -20.94 -9.86
CA TYR A 470 -17.16 -21.39 -11.16
C TYR A 470 -16.75 -22.86 -11.09
N GLN A 471 -17.36 -23.70 -11.94
CA GLN A 471 -17.16 -25.16 -11.93
C GLN A 471 -17.28 -25.78 -10.53
N ASP A 472 -18.35 -25.42 -9.82
CA ASP A 472 -18.67 -25.87 -8.44
C ASP A 472 -17.69 -25.42 -7.33
N TYR A 473 -16.65 -24.66 -7.67
CA TYR A 473 -15.77 -24.02 -6.68
C TYR A 473 -16.22 -22.59 -6.38
N LEU A 474 -16.16 -22.20 -5.10
CA LEU A 474 -16.24 -20.80 -4.69
C LEU A 474 -14.85 -20.17 -4.84
N ILE A 475 -14.65 -19.37 -5.90
CA ILE A 475 -13.39 -18.68 -6.17
C ILE A 475 -13.46 -17.28 -5.55
N ILE A 476 -12.49 -16.97 -4.71
CA ILE A 476 -12.35 -15.70 -3.98
C ILE A 476 -11.03 -15.06 -4.38
N GLY A 477 -11.05 -13.78 -4.74
CA GLY A 477 -9.85 -13.09 -5.19
C GLY A 477 -10.14 -11.70 -5.68
N ASN A 478 -9.12 -11.04 -6.26
CA ASN A 478 -9.36 -9.78 -6.93
C ASN A 478 -10.37 -9.93 -8.07
N GLU A 479 -11.24 -8.93 -8.21
CA GLU A 479 -12.32 -8.95 -9.20
C GLU A 479 -11.83 -9.29 -10.62
N GLU A 480 -10.68 -8.77 -11.05
CA GLU A 480 -10.16 -9.01 -12.40
C GLU A 480 -9.72 -10.47 -12.61
N LEU A 481 -9.18 -11.12 -11.57
CA LEU A 481 -8.77 -12.53 -11.62
C LEU A 481 -9.98 -13.46 -11.58
N VAL A 482 -10.93 -13.18 -10.69
CA VAL A 482 -12.14 -13.99 -10.49
C VAL A 482 -13.09 -13.90 -11.70
N ASN A 483 -13.10 -12.76 -12.39
CA ASN A 483 -13.86 -12.61 -13.64
C ASN A 483 -13.14 -13.24 -14.86
N ASN A 484 -11.93 -13.76 -14.71
CA ASN A 484 -11.15 -14.33 -15.81
C ASN A 484 -11.15 -15.86 -15.77
N ASP A 485 -11.93 -16.46 -16.68
CA ASP A 485 -12.08 -17.92 -16.78
C ASP A 485 -10.74 -18.66 -16.96
N LYS A 486 -9.76 -18.08 -17.65
CA LYS A 486 -8.43 -18.69 -17.82
C LYS A 486 -7.67 -18.77 -16.49
N MET A 487 -7.77 -17.73 -15.66
CA MET A 487 -7.16 -17.72 -14.33
C MET A 487 -7.89 -18.68 -13.39
N CYS A 488 -9.22 -18.74 -13.45
CA CYS A 488 -10.01 -19.73 -12.72
C CYS A 488 -9.64 -21.17 -13.10
N ASN A 489 -9.49 -21.48 -14.39
CA ASN A 489 -9.03 -22.79 -14.83
C ASN A 489 -7.60 -23.08 -14.33
N THR A 490 -6.71 -22.09 -14.39
CA THR A 490 -5.31 -22.26 -13.97
C THR A 490 -5.20 -22.60 -12.48
N ILE A 491 -5.94 -21.92 -11.61
CA ILE A 491 -5.92 -22.25 -10.16
C ILE A 491 -6.52 -23.63 -9.89
N ILE A 492 -7.57 -24.03 -10.63
CA ILE A 492 -8.16 -25.38 -10.54
C ILE A 492 -7.14 -26.43 -10.97
N ASP A 493 -6.45 -26.23 -12.09
CA ASP A 493 -5.44 -27.16 -12.61
C ASP A 493 -4.23 -27.28 -11.66
N ILE A 494 -3.76 -26.16 -11.09
CA ILE A 494 -2.66 -26.14 -10.12
C ILE A 494 -3.05 -26.88 -8.84
N MET A 495 -4.22 -26.56 -8.27
CA MET A 495 -4.76 -27.27 -7.11
C MET A 495 -4.88 -28.76 -7.43
N GLY A 496 -5.30 -29.10 -8.64
CA GLY A 496 -5.43 -30.48 -9.09
C GLY A 496 -4.10 -31.24 -9.11
N ASN A 497 -3.01 -30.59 -9.53
CA ASN A 497 -1.69 -31.21 -9.58
C ASN A 497 -1.00 -31.30 -8.21
N ASN A 498 -1.38 -30.45 -7.26
CA ASN A 498 -0.69 -30.30 -5.97
C ASN A 498 -1.37 -31.00 -4.80
N THR A 499 -2.64 -31.43 -4.94
CA THR A 499 -3.43 -31.93 -3.80
C THR A 499 -3.98 -33.33 -4.01
N ASP A 500 -3.68 -34.24 -3.08
CA ASP A 500 -4.26 -35.60 -3.06
C ASP A 500 -5.76 -35.58 -2.64
N ASN A 501 -6.23 -34.47 -2.05
CA ASN A 501 -7.56 -34.30 -1.46
C ASN A 501 -8.49 -33.36 -2.26
N GLN A 502 -8.36 -33.30 -3.60
CA GLN A 502 -9.18 -32.42 -4.46
C GLN A 502 -10.68 -32.43 -4.16
N ARG A 503 -11.25 -33.56 -3.73
CA ARG A 503 -12.68 -33.73 -3.50
C ARG A 503 -13.22 -32.98 -2.28
N SER A 504 -12.39 -32.61 -1.31
CA SER A 504 -12.84 -31.88 -0.11
C SER A 504 -12.72 -30.36 -0.27
N ILE A 505 -11.93 -29.89 -1.23
CA ILE A 505 -11.71 -28.47 -1.49
C ILE A 505 -12.95 -27.91 -2.19
N THR A 506 -13.57 -26.90 -1.58
CA THR A 506 -14.75 -26.21 -2.14
C THR A 506 -14.49 -24.72 -2.37
N LYS A 507 -13.43 -24.18 -1.77
CA LYS A 507 -13.03 -22.77 -1.87
C LYS A 507 -11.63 -22.65 -2.46
N LEU A 508 -11.47 -21.77 -3.45
CA LEU A 508 -10.16 -21.43 -4.03
C LEU A 508 -9.92 -19.95 -3.79
N VAL A 509 -8.84 -19.61 -3.10
CA VAL A 509 -8.55 -18.24 -2.68
C VAL A 509 -7.25 -17.79 -3.29
N PHE A 510 -7.33 -16.81 -4.17
CA PHE A 510 -6.17 -16.04 -4.60
C PHE A 510 -5.67 -15.22 -3.41
N ALA A 511 -4.40 -15.35 -3.04
CA ALA A 511 -3.82 -14.65 -1.89
C ALA A 511 -2.67 -13.70 -2.30
N PRO A 512 -2.40 -12.66 -1.49
CA PRO A 512 -1.13 -11.96 -1.56
C PRO A 512 0.06 -12.91 -1.45
N PHE A 513 1.24 -12.49 -1.90
CA PHE A 513 2.48 -13.25 -1.75
C PHE A 513 2.67 -13.72 -0.30
N ILE A 514 2.93 -15.02 -0.13
CA ILE A 514 3.10 -15.67 1.17
C ILE A 514 4.58 -16.08 1.30
N PRO A 515 5.38 -15.38 2.11
CA PRO A 515 6.76 -15.77 2.33
C PRO A 515 6.80 -17.09 3.10
N GLY A 516 7.56 -18.05 2.59
CA GLY A 516 7.62 -19.39 3.19
C GLY A 516 6.37 -20.24 2.93
N GLU A 517 5.64 -19.99 1.83
CA GLU A 517 4.58 -20.89 1.34
C GLU A 517 5.03 -22.36 1.30
N SER A 518 6.31 -22.62 0.99
CA SER A 518 6.91 -23.95 1.03
C SER A 518 6.94 -24.62 2.42
N LYS A 519 6.66 -23.87 3.50
CA LYS A 519 6.52 -24.38 4.88
C LYS A 519 5.08 -24.73 5.23
N MET A 520 4.12 -24.43 4.35
CA MET A 520 2.76 -24.96 4.47
C MET A 520 2.83 -26.43 4.01
N ASP A 521 3.14 -27.34 4.94
CA ASP A 521 3.36 -28.77 4.63
C ASP A 521 2.14 -29.42 3.98
N LYS A 522 0.94 -28.87 4.21
CA LYS A 522 -0.32 -29.36 3.64
C LYS A 522 -1.35 -28.24 3.53
N ASP A 523 -2.21 -28.34 2.52
CA ASP A 523 -3.34 -27.42 2.34
C ASP A 523 -4.41 -27.52 3.44
N TYR A 524 -5.27 -26.51 3.49
CA TYR A 524 -6.48 -26.48 4.31
C TYR A 524 -7.49 -27.53 3.84
N ILE A 525 -8.31 -28.03 4.76
CA ILE A 525 -9.22 -29.17 4.47
C ILE A 525 -10.25 -28.81 3.38
N LYS A 526 -10.82 -27.61 3.44
CA LYS A 526 -11.91 -27.14 2.54
C LYS A 526 -11.49 -26.04 1.58
N ALA A 527 -10.26 -25.55 1.68
CA ALA A 527 -9.80 -24.38 0.92
C ALA A 527 -8.41 -24.57 0.35
N TYR A 528 -8.14 -23.95 -0.80
CA TYR A 528 -6.82 -23.85 -1.39
C TYR A 528 -6.41 -22.37 -1.47
N LEU A 529 -5.22 -22.04 -0.97
CA LEU A 529 -4.70 -20.67 -0.94
C LEU A 529 -3.59 -20.58 -1.99
N TYR A 530 -3.81 -19.81 -3.05
CA TYR A 530 -2.85 -19.68 -4.16
C TYR A 530 -2.20 -18.30 -4.16
N ALA A 531 -0.91 -18.25 -3.85
CA ALA A 531 -0.12 -17.03 -3.95
C ALA A 531 0.36 -16.83 -5.41
N ILE A 532 -0.04 -15.72 -6.04
CA ILE A 532 0.50 -15.33 -7.36
C ILE A 532 1.77 -14.51 -7.13
N TYR A 533 2.89 -14.99 -7.68
CA TYR A 533 4.24 -14.38 -7.62
C TYR A 533 4.48 -13.30 -8.67
#